data_AF-A0A9P8LCW9-F1
#
_entry.id   AF-A0A9P8LCW9-F1
#
_cell.length_a   1.000
_cell.length_b   1.000
_cell.length_c   1.000
_cell.angle_alpha   90.00
_cell.angle_beta   90.00
_cell.angle_gamma   90.00
#
_symmetry.space_group_name_H-M   'P 1'
#
loop_
_entity.id
_entity.type
_entity.pdbx_description
1 polymer ?
#
loop_
_entity_poly.entity_id
_entity_poly.type
_entity_poly.pdbx_seq_one_letter_code
_entity_poly.pdbx_strand_id
1 'polypeptide(L)'
;MASAPPNANPIAKLHATFERFEALLKQTLRPPPPLLGDGKYDEEAVPEPIPTGLADDLIALGFDVPKDLGTFVDVIRSQLTGVVDDKKYLMERVIQIAAGLPRNSRNGHKLTGSLINQIWISLQHPPLSYVGPQFQYRMADGSNNVIIPNIMYPQIGKARTPYAKSVKSITQMPVPLPDAGVVFDGGSLPTTNPAWHLGPLRSD
;
A
#
# COMPACT_ATOMS: atom_id res chain seq x y z
N MET A 1 -30.64 -3.80 -54.90
CA MET A 1 -30.46 -2.90 -56.06
C MET A 1 -29.61 -1.72 -55.61
N ALA A 2 -28.29 -1.79 -55.79
CA ALA A 2 -27.40 -0.65 -55.48
C ALA A 2 -27.15 0.11 -56.79
N SER A 3 -27.69 1.32 -56.90
CA SER A 3 -27.46 2.20 -58.03
C SER A 3 -25.98 2.58 -58.10
N ALA A 4 -25.36 2.39 -59.26
CA ALA A 4 -23.97 2.79 -59.51
C ALA A 4 -23.79 4.29 -59.23
N PRO A 5 -22.72 4.71 -58.51
CA PRO A 5 -22.46 6.13 -58.32
C PRO A 5 -22.08 6.79 -59.66
N PRO A 6 -22.46 8.06 -59.85
CA PRO A 6 -22.16 8.80 -61.08
C PRO A 6 -20.64 8.91 -61.28
N ASN A 7 -20.24 9.03 -62.54
CA ASN A 7 -18.89 9.20 -63.09
C ASN A 7 -17.93 10.08 -62.26
N ALA A 8 -17.43 9.56 -61.14
CA ALA A 8 -16.44 10.25 -60.32
C ALA A 8 -15.04 10.13 -60.94
N ASN A 9 -14.35 11.27 -61.03
CA ASN A 9 -12.95 11.40 -61.45
C ASN A 9 -12.05 10.33 -60.81
N PRO A 10 -11.04 9.80 -61.53
CA PRO A 10 -10.16 8.74 -61.01
C PRO A 10 -9.47 9.13 -59.69
N ILE A 11 -9.19 10.41 -59.49
CA ILE A 11 -8.63 10.97 -58.25
C ILE A 11 -9.61 10.84 -57.08
N ALA A 12 -10.91 11.10 -57.29
CA ALA A 12 -11.92 10.95 -56.24
C ALA A 12 -12.09 9.49 -55.81
N LYS A 13 -11.94 8.54 -56.74
CA LYS A 13 -11.92 7.11 -56.43
C LYS A 13 -10.71 6.72 -55.57
N LEU A 14 -9.53 7.29 -55.87
CA LEU A 14 -8.30 7.10 -55.08
C LEU A 14 -8.46 7.63 -53.64
N HIS A 15 -8.98 8.84 -53.46
CA HIS A 15 -9.27 9.37 -52.14
C HIS A 15 -10.23 8.46 -51.36
N ALA A 16 -11.33 8.04 -51.98
CA ALA A 16 -12.27 7.11 -51.34
C ALA A 16 -11.61 5.77 -50.96
N THR A 17 -10.62 5.29 -51.72
CA THR A 17 -9.86 4.09 -51.35
C THR A 17 -8.88 4.32 -50.20
N PHE A 18 -8.24 5.50 -50.13
CA PHE A 18 -7.38 5.86 -49.01
C PHE A 18 -8.19 6.05 -47.72
N GLU A 19 -9.35 6.70 -47.77
CA GLU A 19 -10.26 6.82 -46.62
C GLU A 19 -10.69 5.45 -46.09
N ARG A 20 -10.99 4.51 -47.00
CA ARG A 20 -11.30 3.11 -46.62
C ARG A 20 -10.10 2.40 -46.01
N PHE A 21 -8.90 2.65 -46.51
CA PHE A 21 -7.67 2.06 -45.98
C PHE A 21 -7.30 2.64 -44.61
N GLU A 22 -7.44 3.95 -44.42
CA GLU A 22 -7.28 4.61 -43.12
C GLU A 22 -8.31 4.08 -42.11
N ALA A 23 -9.57 3.96 -42.52
CA ALA A 23 -10.62 3.38 -41.69
C ALA A 23 -10.31 1.92 -41.31
N LEU A 24 -9.80 1.12 -42.26
CA LEU A 24 -9.40 -0.27 -42.03
C LEU A 24 -8.19 -0.38 -41.10
N LEU A 25 -7.20 0.50 -41.27
CA LEU A 25 -6.04 0.59 -40.38
C LEU A 25 -6.48 0.96 -38.96
N LYS A 26 -7.33 1.98 -38.80
CA LYS A 26 -7.91 2.34 -37.50
C LYS A 26 -8.71 1.18 -36.88
N GLN A 27 -9.46 0.42 -37.69
CA GLN A 27 -10.19 -0.75 -37.24
C GLN A 27 -9.30 -1.94 -36.87
N THR A 28 -8.12 -2.06 -37.48
CA THR A 28 -7.17 -3.14 -37.21
C THR A 28 -6.30 -2.83 -35.99
N LEU A 29 -5.97 -1.55 -35.78
CA LEU A 29 -5.13 -1.07 -34.69
C LEU A 29 -5.92 -0.74 -33.40
N ARG A 30 -7.26 -0.85 -33.41
CA ARG A 30 -8.06 -0.63 -32.20
C ARG A 30 -7.82 -1.72 -31.14
N PRO A 31 -7.80 -1.39 -29.84
CA PRO A 31 -7.64 -2.38 -28.78
C PRO A 31 -8.86 -3.34 -28.72
N PRO A 32 -8.69 -4.56 -28.17
CA PRO A 32 -9.81 -5.49 -28.00
C PRO A 32 -10.88 -4.92 -27.06
N PRO A 33 -12.18 -5.25 -27.28
CA PRO A 33 -13.26 -4.79 -26.42
C PRO A 33 -13.11 -5.36 -25.00
N PRO A 34 -13.65 -4.68 -23.97
CA PRO A 34 -13.56 -5.15 -22.59
C PRO A 34 -14.18 -6.55 -22.42
N LEU A 35 -13.57 -7.39 -21.57
CA LEU A 35 -13.90 -8.81 -21.41
C LEU A 35 -15.30 -9.08 -20.81
N LEU A 36 -15.97 -8.06 -20.27
CA LEU A 36 -17.27 -8.16 -19.61
C LEU A 36 -18.21 -7.09 -20.17
N GLY A 37 -18.67 -7.28 -21.42
CA GLY A 37 -19.53 -6.35 -22.14
C GLY A 37 -20.25 -7.00 -23.32
N ASP A 38 -21.12 -6.27 -24.01
CA ASP A 38 -22.01 -6.74 -25.09
C ASP A 38 -21.30 -6.98 -26.45
N GLY A 39 -19.96 -7.05 -26.46
CA GLY A 39 -19.13 -7.29 -27.65
C GLY A 39 -19.08 -6.11 -28.62
N LYS A 40 -19.70 -4.98 -28.28
CA LYS A 40 -19.57 -3.74 -29.02
C LYS A 40 -18.41 -2.92 -28.47
N TYR A 41 -17.92 -2.01 -29.30
CA TYR A 41 -16.94 -1.01 -28.89
C TYR A 41 -17.79 0.18 -28.44
N ASP A 42 -17.91 0.37 -27.14
CA ASP A 42 -18.53 1.57 -26.60
C ASP A 42 -17.70 2.78 -27.06
N GLU A 43 -18.33 3.93 -27.36
CA GLU A 43 -17.62 5.15 -27.75
C GLU A 43 -16.63 5.62 -26.66
N GLU A 44 -16.81 5.11 -25.43
CA GLU A 44 -15.96 5.27 -24.25
C GLU A 44 -14.74 4.32 -24.21
N ALA A 45 -14.68 3.32 -25.10
CA ALA A 45 -13.46 2.58 -25.39
C ALA A 45 -12.51 3.46 -26.23
N VAL A 46 -12.21 4.65 -25.69
CA VAL A 46 -11.14 5.52 -26.17
C VAL A 46 -9.89 4.64 -26.23
N PRO A 47 -9.27 4.48 -27.41
CA PRO A 47 -8.05 3.70 -27.52
C PRO A 47 -7.07 4.21 -26.46
N GLU A 48 -6.51 3.31 -25.66
CA GLU A 48 -5.36 3.67 -24.83
C GLU A 48 -4.35 4.34 -25.76
N PRO A 49 -4.03 5.62 -25.53
CA PRO A 49 -3.23 6.38 -26.49
C PRO A 49 -1.90 5.66 -26.69
N ILE A 50 -1.49 5.55 -27.96
CA ILE A 50 -0.25 4.85 -28.34
C ILE A 50 0.87 5.39 -27.45
N PRO A 51 1.60 4.51 -26.73
CA PRO A 51 2.57 4.98 -25.78
C PRO A 51 3.71 5.70 -26.50
N THR A 52 4.00 6.94 -26.10
CA THR A 52 5.09 7.72 -26.70
C THR A 52 6.47 7.17 -26.31
N GLY A 53 7.46 7.44 -27.17
CA GLY A 53 8.85 7.03 -26.96
C GLY A 53 9.67 8.09 -26.20
N LEU A 54 10.93 7.76 -25.90
CA LEU A 54 11.86 8.67 -25.21
C LEU A 54 12.08 10.00 -25.97
N ALA A 55 12.06 9.97 -27.30
CA ALA A 55 12.25 11.17 -28.12
C ALA A 55 11.05 12.13 -27.97
N ASP A 56 9.83 11.60 -28.00
CA ASP A 56 8.61 12.36 -27.81
C ASP A 56 8.52 12.91 -26.38
N ASP A 57 8.94 12.13 -25.39
CA ASP A 57 9.02 12.56 -23.99
C ASP A 57 10.00 13.74 -23.83
N LEU A 58 11.14 13.68 -24.50
CA LEU A 58 12.16 14.74 -24.46
C LEU A 58 11.72 16.01 -25.20
N ILE A 59 10.98 15.85 -26.30
CA ILE A 59 10.36 16.96 -27.04
C ILE A 59 9.27 17.62 -26.18
N ALA A 60 8.46 16.81 -25.48
CA ALA A 60 7.40 17.30 -24.61
C ALA A 60 7.93 18.08 -23.40
N LEU A 61 9.08 17.68 -22.84
CA LEU A 61 9.75 18.44 -21.77
C LEU A 61 10.34 19.78 -22.24
N GLY A 62 10.49 20.00 -23.54
CA GLY A 62 10.90 21.29 -24.09
C GLY A 62 12.31 21.73 -23.68
N PHE A 63 13.34 21.08 -24.22
CA PHE A 63 14.75 21.55 -24.29
C PHE A 63 15.47 22.06 -23.01
N ASP A 64 14.87 22.03 -21.82
CA ASP A 64 15.50 22.39 -20.53
C ASP A 64 16.41 21.26 -19.97
N VAL A 65 16.99 20.48 -20.89
CA VAL A 65 17.90 19.35 -20.71
C VAL A 65 18.95 19.55 -19.60
N PRO A 66 19.64 20.71 -19.44
CA PRO A 66 20.64 20.84 -18.39
C PRO A 66 20.07 20.76 -16.97
N LYS A 67 18.82 21.21 -16.74
CA LYS A 67 18.19 21.14 -15.42
C LYS A 67 17.80 19.70 -15.09
N ASP A 68 17.18 19.01 -16.06
CA ASP A 68 16.76 17.62 -15.90
C ASP A 68 17.96 16.70 -15.72
N LEU A 69 19.04 16.89 -16.49
CA LEU A 69 20.26 16.10 -16.34
C LEU A 69 20.89 16.26 -14.94
N GLY A 70 20.87 17.48 -14.40
CA GLY A 70 21.28 17.75 -13.02
C GLY A 70 20.44 16.99 -11.99
N THR A 71 19.13 16.89 -12.20
CA THR A 71 18.25 16.10 -11.31
C THR A 71 18.53 14.61 -11.35
N PHE A 72 18.82 14.05 -12.54
CA PHE A 72 19.20 12.64 -12.66
C PHE A 72 20.50 12.34 -11.91
N VAL A 73 21.50 13.21 -12.04
CA VAL A 73 22.77 13.08 -11.30
C VAL A 73 22.52 13.17 -9.79
N ASP A 74 21.67 14.09 -9.34
CA ASP A 74 21.33 14.23 -7.93
C ASP A 74 20.57 13.01 -7.38
N VAL A 75 19.65 12.42 -8.15
CA VAL A 75 18.93 11.18 -7.80
C VAL A 75 19.89 10.00 -7.71
N ILE A 76 20.82 9.84 -8.66
CA ILE A 76 21.81 8.76 -8.62
C ILE A 76 22.72 8.94 -7.40
N ARG A 77 23.20 10.16 -7.15
CA ARG A 77 24.01 10.46 -5.97
C ARG A 77 23.24 10.15 -4.68
N SER A 78 21.98 10.55 -4.57
CA SER A 78 21.18 10.31 -3.37
C SER A 78 20.91 8.82 -3.13
N GLN A 79 20.73 8.03 -4.20
CA GLN A 79 20.61 6.57 -4.10
C GLN A 79 21.91 5.92 -3.64
N LEU A 80 23.07 6.42 -4.08
CA LEU A 80 24.38 5.91 -3.67
C LEU A 80 24.75 6.30 -2.23
N THR A 81 24.42 7.52 -1.81
CA THR A 81 24.75 8.02 -0.47
C THR A 81 23.72 7.63 0.59
N GLY A 82 22.51 7.21 0.19
CA GLY A 82 21.39 6.91 1.08
C GLY A 82 20.80 8.14 1.80
N VAL A 83 21.47 9.29 1.73
CA VAL A 83 21.02 10.57 2.27
C VAL A 83 20.44 11.41 1.14
N VAL A 84 19.16 11.75 1.27
CA VAL A 84 18.47 12.72 0.41
C VAL A 84 18.43 14.05 1.14
N ASP A 85 18.88 15.13 0.49
CA ASP A 85 18.83 16.49 1.04
C ASP A 85 17.60 17.22 0.50
N ASP A 86 16.57 17.35 1.33
CA ASP A 86 15.30 17.97 0.96
C ASP A 86 15.44 19.47 0.60
N LYS A 87 16.50 20.15 1.06
CA LYS A 87 16.75 21.56 0.71
C LYS A 87 17.08 21.76 -0.76
N LYS A 88 17.47 20.69 -1.46
CA LYS A 88 17.73 20.71 -2.90
C LYS A 88 16.46 20.47 -3.73
N TYR A 89 15.29 20.40 -3.08
CA TYR A 89 13.99 20.22 -3.71
C TYR A 89 14.02 19.11 -4.78
N LEU A 90 14.76 18.03 -4.51
CA LEU A 90 15.01 16.96 -5.48
C LEU A 90 13.68 16.29 -5.87
N MET A 91 12.83 16.01 -4.89
CA MET A 91 11.52 15.42 -5.14
C MET A 91 10.59 16.37 -5.91
N GLU A 92 10.62 17.67 -5.62
CA GLU A 92 9.85 18.66 -6.39
C GLU A 92 10.26 18.66 -7.87
N ARG A 93 11.57 18.63 -8.14
CA ARG A 93 12.09 18.55 -9.51
C ARG A 93 11.66 17.25 -10.20
N VAL A 94 11.69 16.11 -9.50
CA VAL A 94 11.18 14.84 -10.03
C VAL A 94 9.68 14.89 -10.31
N ILE A 95 8.90 15.56 -9.45
CA ILE A 95 7.45 15.77 -9.65
C ILE A 95 7.19 16.68 -10.85
N GLN A 96 7.97 17.76 -11.02
CA GLN A 96 7.88 18.65 -12.18
C GLN A 96 8.16 17.90 -13.49
N ILE A 97 9.19 17.05 -13.51
CA ILE A 97 9.48 16.18 -14.65
C ILE A 97 8.31 15.23 -14.89
N ALA A 98 7.86 14.50 -13.86
CA ALA A 98 6.75 13.55 -14.00
C ALA A 98 5.44 14.22 -14.48
N ALA A 99 5.18 15.45 -14.06
CA ALA A 99 4.02 16.24 -14.48
C ALA A 99 4.15 16.85 -15.89
N GLY A 100 5.39 17.09 -16.34
CA GLY A 100 5.70 17.60 -17.68
C GLY A 100 5.70 16.53 -18.77
N LEU A 101 5.82 15.25 -18.42
CA LEU A 101 5.73 14.15 -19.40
C LEU A 101 4.31 14.03 -19.96
N PRO A 102 4.17 13.65 -21.25
CA PRO A 102 2.86 13.49 -21.87
C PRO A 102 2.13 12.31 -21.22
N ARG A 103 0.80 12.41 -21.09
CA ARG A 103 -0.04 11.43 -20.37
C ARG A 103 0.05 10.00 -20.92
N ASN A 104 0.45 9.84 -22.18
CA ASN A 104 0.65 8.56 -22.85
C ASN A 104 2.11 8.09 -22.84
N SER A 105 3.01 8.73 -22.09
CA SER A 105 4.40 8.29 -22.00
C SER A 105 4.55 6.98 -21.24
N ARG A 106 5.12 5.95 -21.88
CA ARG A 106 5.48 4.70 -21.21
C ARG A 106 6.47 4.92 -20.06
N ASN A 107 7.42 5.84 -20.24
CA ASN A 107 8.42 6.13 -19.22
C ASN A 107 7.85 6.99 -18.10
N GLY A 108 6.96 7.94 -18.44
CA GLY A 108 6.22 8.74 -17.48
C GLY A 108 5.36 7.89 -16.54
N HIS A 109 4.68 6.86 -17.07
CA HIS A 109 3.95 5.91 -16.23
C HIS A 109 4.86 5.14 -15.27
N LYS A 110 6.05 4.71 -15.73
CA LYS A 110 7.01 4.01 -14.85
C LYS A 110 7.58 4.92 -13.77
N LEU A 111 7.95 6.15 -14.13
CA LEU A 111 8.45 7.15 -13.19
C LEU A 111 7.39 7.49 -12.14
N THR A 112 6.17 7.78 -12.58
CA THR A 112 5.03 8.11 -11.72
C THR A 112 4.66 6.92 -10.83
N GLY A 113 4.63 5.71 -11.38
CA GLY A 113 4.38 4.49 -10.60
C GLY A 113 5.45 4.24 -9.53
N SER A 114 6.73 4.49 -9.85
CA SER A 114 7.82 4.40 -8.87
C SER A 114 7.69 5.45 -7.77
N LEU A 115 7.37 6.70 -8.13
CA LEU A 115 7.13 7.79 -7.18
C LEU A 115 5.96 7.46 -6.24
N ILE A 116 4.81 7.04 -6.78
CA ILE A 116 3.64 6.64 -5.99
C ILE A 116 4.00 5.49 -5.06
N ASN A 117 4.73 4.49 -5.55
CA ASN A 117 5.14 3.35 -4.73
C ASN A 117 6.08 3.77 -3.59
N GLN A 118 7.01 4.70 -3.83
CA GLN A 118 7.87 5.24 -2.77
C GLN A 118 7.06 5.96 -1.70
N ILE A 119 6.14 6.85 -2.11
CA ILE A 119 5.27 7.58 -1.16
C ILE A 119 4.36 6.60 -0.42
N TRP A 120 3.82 5.60 -1.12
CA TRP A 120 3.00 4.55 -0.53
C TRP A 120 3.77 3.82 0.57
N ILE A 121 4.94 3.25 0.26
CA ILE A 121 5.74 2.47 1.23
C ILE A 121 6.25 3.35 2.38
N SER A 122 6.48 4.65 2.15
CA SER A 122 6.92 5.58 3.20
C SER A 122 5.86 5.81 4.29
N LEU A 123 4.58 5.60 3.96
CA LEU A 123 3.50 5.71 4.92
C LEU A 123 3.25 4.35 5.59
N GLN A 124 2.93 4.35 6.88
CA GLN A 124 2.63 3.11 7.58
C GLN A 124 1.19 2.66 7.29
N HIS A 125 1.02 1.42 6.84
CA HIS A 125 -0.27 0.76 6.66
C HIS A 125 -0.37 -0.45 7.59
N PRO A 126 -1.47 -0.62 8.35
CA PRO A 126 -2.58 0.31 8.58
C PRO A 126 -2.16 1.55 9.40
N PRO A 127 -2.94 2.65 9.38
CA PRO A 127 -2.60 3.87 10.10
C PRO A 127 -2.49 3.61 11.62
N LEU A 128 -1.49 4.24 12.26
CA LEU A 128 -1.23 4.04 13.69
C LEU A 128 -2.32 4.59 14.60
N SER A 129 -2.99 5.66 14.20
CA SER A 129 -3.96 6.37 15.03
C SER A 129 -5.24 6.63 14.26
N TYR A 130 -6.36 6.27 14.85
CA TYR A 130 -7.69 6.62 14.35
C TYR A 130 -8.20 7.81 15.16
N VAL A 131 -8.62 8.87 14.47
CA VAL A 131 -9.20 10.06 15.08
C VAL A 131 -10.71 9.95 15.01
N GLY A 132 -11.35 9.85 16.17
CA GLY A 132 -12.82 9.85 16.30
C GLY A 132 -13.22 10.20 17.73
N PRO A 133 -14.44 10.70 17.99
CA PRO A 133 -14.88 11.11 19.34
C PRO A 133 -14.64 10.04 20.41
N GLN A 134 -14.78 8.78 20.02
CA GLN A 134 -14.59 7.62 20.89
C GLN A 134 -13.12 7.27 21.18
N PHE A 135 -12.17 7.86 20.45
CA PHE A 135 -10.73 7.64 20.55
C PHE A 135 -9.98 8.94 20.93
N GLN A 136 -10.70 10.00 21.30
CA GLN A 136 -10.06 11.24 21.74
C GLN A 136 -9.53 11.14 23.17
N TYR A 137 -10.24 10.40 24.03
CA TYR A 137 -9.93 10.26 25.45
C TYR A 137 -10.08 8.81 25.88
N ARG A 138 -9.48 8.46 27.03
CA ARG A 138 -9.69 7.16 27.66
C ARG A 138 -11.15 7.04 28.09
N MET A 139 -11.80 5.96 27.67
CA MET A 139 -13.17 5.66 28.08
C MET A 139 -13.20 5.21 29.55
N ALA A 140 -14.28 5.56 30.25
CA ALA A 140 -14.48 5.19 31.65
C ALA A 140 -14.57 3.66 31.86
N ASP A 141 -15.02 2.91 30.84
CA ASP A 141 -15.10 1.46 30.86
C ASP A 141 -13.78 0.76 30.48
N GLY A 142 -12.72 1.52 30.19
CA GLY A 142 -11.42 0.99 29.77
C GLY A 142 -11.39 0.43 28.34
N SER A 143 -12.49 0.54 27.59
CA SER A 143 -12.53 0.17 26.17
C SER A 143 -11.84 1.22 25.29
N ASN A 144 -11.59 0.88 24.02
CA ASN A 144 -11.15 1.85 23.00
C ASN A 144 -9.86 2.62 23.36
N ASN A 145 -8.93 2.02 24.11
CA ASN A 145 -7.60 2.60 24.34
C ASN A 145 -6.85 2.80 23.01
N VAL A 146 -6.19 3.94 22.83
CA VAL A 146 -5.80 4.47 21.50
C VAL A 146 -4.33 4.22 21.18
N ILE A 147 -3.77 3.09 21.60
CA ILE A 147 -2.40 2.68 21.24
C ILE A 147 -2.46 1.37 20.44
N ILE A 148 -1.73 1.32 19.33
CA ILE A 148 -1.54 0.14 18.46
C ILE A 148 -1.13 -1.03 19.34
N PRO A 149 -1.85 -2.17 19.37
CA PRO A 149 -2.80 -2.72 18.38
C PRO A 149 -4.31 -2.64 18.71
N ASN A 150 -4.74 -1.80 19.65
CA ASN A 150 -6.05 -1.93 20.29
C ASN A 150 -7.28 -1.51 19.44
N ILE A 151 -7.09 -0.85 18.29
CA ILE A 151 -8.23 -0.43 17.43
C ILE A 151 -8.96 -1.63 16.80
N MET A 152 -8.22 -2.67 16.42
CA MET A 152 -8.83 -3.87 15.81
C MET A 152 -9.65 -4.67 16.83
N TYR A 153 -9.39 -4.48 18.13
CA TYR A 153 -10.01 -5.22 19.23
C TYR A 153 -10.37 -4.27 20.39
N PRO A 154 -11.38 -3.40 20.22
CA PRO A 154 -11.70 -2.33 21.17
C PRO A 154 -12.10 -2.82 22.57
N GLN A 155 -12.48 -4.10 22.70
CA GLN A 155 -12.84 -4.74 23.97
C GLN A 155 -11.64 -5.15 24.84
N ILE A 156 -10.40 -5.12 24.35
CA ILE A 156 -9.24 -5.51 25.16
C ILE A 156 -9.01 -4.44 26.24
N GLY A 157 -8.92 -4.89 27.50
CA GLY A 157 -8.75 -4.01 28.66
C GLY A 157 -10.05 -3.34 29.14
N LYS A 158 -11.19 -3.66 28.51
CA LYS A 158 -12.51 -3.22 28.98
C LYS A 158 -12.84 -3.87 30.33
N ALA A 159 -13.50 -3.13 31.21
CA ALA A 159 -14.02 -3.66 32.47
C ALA A 159 -15.01 -4.81 32.23
N ARG A 160 -15.10 -5.74 33.20
CA ARG A 160 -15.99 -6.92 33.15
C ARG A 160 -15.62 -7.97 32.08
N THR A 161 -14.38 -7.97 31.60
CA THR A 161 -13.86 -9.05 30.76
C THR A 161 -13.06 -10.06 31.59
N PRO A 162 -13.00 -11.34 31.18
CA PRO A 162 -12.17 -12.33 31.87
C PRO A 162 -10.69 -11.95 31.85
N TYR A 163 -9.97 -12.27 32.93
CA TYR A 163 -8.52 -12.11 32.98
C TYR A 163 -7.83 -13.05 31.99
N ALA A 164 -6.80 -12.54 31.31
CA ALA A 164 -5.92 -13.36 30.50
C ALA A 164 -5.11 -14.31 31.42
N LYS A 165 -5.00 -15.58 31.02
CA LYS A 165 -4.14 -16.57 31.68
C LYS A 165 -2.94 -16.86 30.78
N SER A 166 -1.73 -16.73 31.31
CA SER A 166 -0.50 -17.04 30.56
C SER A 166 -0.31 -18.54 30.33
N VAL A 167 -0.89 -19.37 31.20
CA VAL A 167 -0.83 -20.83 31.13
C VAL A 167 -2.21 -21.42 30.90
N LYS A 168 -2.25 -22.54 30.18
CA LYS A 168 -3.49 -23.31 29.97
C LYS A 168 -4.06 -23.71 31.32
N SER A 169 -5.37 -23.51 31.50
CA SER A 169 -6.07 -24.01 32.69
C SER A 169 -6.04 -25.53 32.67
N ILE A 170 -5.32 -26.12 33.61
CA ILE A 170 -5.36 -27.57 33.84
C ILE A 170 -6.23 -27.77 35.08
N THR A 171 -7.43 -28.30 34.90
CA THR A 171 -8.22 -28.81 36.03
C THR A 171 -7.62 -30.17 36.37
N GLN A 172 -6.56 -30.21 37.18
CA GLN A 172 -6.12 -31.47 37.76
C GLN A 172 -7.20 -31.93 38.74
N MET A 173 -7.85 -33.07 38.48
CA MET A 173 -8.59 -33.79 39.52
C MET A 173 -7.53 -34.39 40.45
N PRO A 174 -7.46 -34.00 41.73
CA PRO A 174 -6.30 -34.39 42.50
C PRO A 174 -6.62 -35.51 43.48
N VAL A 175 -5.59 -36.33 43.75
CA VAL A 175 -5.31 -36.89 45.07
C VAL A 175 -5.53 -35.78 46.12
N PRO A 176 -6.12 -36.04 47.30
CA PRO A 176 -6.50 -34.98 48.24
C PRO A 176 -5.33 -34.03 48.50
N LEU A 177 -5.46 -32.77 48.06
CA LEU A 177 -4.49 -31.73 48.37
C LEU A 177 -4.47 -31.52 49.89
N PRO A 178 -3.31 -31.12 50.46
CA PRO A 178 -3.27 -30.66 51.83
C PRO A 178 -4.25 -29.49 52.02
N ASP A 179 -4.85 -29.42 53.20
CA ASP A 179 -5.77 -28.33 53.55
C ASP A 179 -5.08 -26.97 53.41
N ALA A 180 -5.80 -25.99 52.88
CA ALA A 180 -5.25 -24.67 52.60
C ALA A 180 -4.81 -23.95 53.88
N GLY A 181 -5.46 -24.21 55.03
CA GLY A 181 -5.07 -23.65 56.33
C GLY A 181 -3.73 -24.19 56.81
N VAL A 182 -3.49 -25.50 56.64
CA VAL A 182 -2.21 -26.13 57.01
C VAL A 182 -1.04 -25.59 56.18
N VAL A 183 -1.25 -25.34 54.88
CA VAL A 183 -0.22 -24.73 54.02
C VAL A 183 0.06 -23.28 54.41
N PHE A 184 -0.99 -22.53 54.76
CA PHE A 184 -0.86 -21.14 55.21
C PHE A 184 -0.10 -21.03 56.54
N ASP A 185 -0.53 -21.78 57.55
CA ASP A 185 0.07 -21.75 58.90
C ASP A 185 1.48 -22.35 58.92
N GLY A 186 1.72 -23.40 58.14
CA GLY A 186 2.99 -24.13 58.14
C GLY A 186 4.13 -23.45 57.38
N GLY A 187 3.83 -22.59 56.40
CA GLY A 187 4.85 -22.06 55.48
C GLY A 187 4.81 -20.57 55.18
N SER A 188 3.71 -19.87 55.44
CA SER A 188 3.55 -18.46 55.04
C SER A 188 3.65 -17.45 56.18
N LEU A 189 3.47 -17.90 57.42
CA LEU A 189 3.68 -17.04 58.58
C LEU A 189 5.18 -16.88 58.82
N PRO A 190 5.68 -15.66 59.03
CA PRO A 190 7.08 -15.46 59.40
C PRO A 190 7.30 -16.10 60.77
N THR A 191 7.91 -17.29 60.79
CA THR A 191 8.42 -17.84 62.03
C THR A 191 9.58 -16.95 62.46
N THR A 192 9.76 -16.75 63.77
CA THR A 192 10.78 -15.86 64.33
C THR A 192 12.23 -16.35 64.10
N ASN A 193 12.44 -17.30 63.19
CA ASN A 193 13.74 -17.84 62.84
C ASN A 193 13.95 -17.78 61.31
N PRO A 194 14.72 -16.80 60.80
CA PRO A 194 15.04 -16.69 59.38
C PRO A 194 16.17 -17.65 59.04
N ALA A 195 15.90 -18.95 59.09
CA ALA A 195 16.86 -19.96 58.68
C ALA A 195 16.16 -20.95 57.75
N TRP A 196 16.48 -20.82 56.47
CA TRP A 196 16.28 -21.79 55.39
C TRP A 196 16.98 -23.11 55.74
N HIS A 197 16.45 -23.82 56.74
CA HIS A 197 16.86 -25.16 57.10
C HIS A 197 16.45 -26.11 55.99
N LEU A 198 17.39 -26.32 55.05
CA LEU A 198 17.56 -27.60 54.38
C LEU A 198 17.40 -28.68 55.44
N GLY A 199 16.37 -29.52 55.32
CA GLY A 199 16.22 -30.69 56.17
C GLY A 199 17.50 -31.54 56.13
N PRO A 200 17.80 -32.33 57.18
CA PRO A 200 19.04 -33.09 57.21
C PRO A 200 19.11 -33.99 55.98
N LEU A 201 20.22 -33.87 55.23
CA LEU A 201 20.55 -34.79 54.15
C LEU A 201 20.54 -36.20 54.75
N ARG A 202 19.60 -37.02 54.30
CA ARG A 202 19.51 -38.43 54.67
C ARG A 202 20.79 -39.12 54.19
N SER A 203 21.63 -39.53 55.12
CA SER A 203 22.80 -40.36 54.86
C SER A 203 22.38 -41.83 54.88
N ASP A 204 21.86 -42.30 53.75
CA ASP A 204 21.79 -43.72 53.41
C ASP A 204 22.45 -43.93 52.05
#